data_AF-A0A1U9KB44-F1
#
_entry.id   AF-A0A1U9KB44-F1
#
_cell.length_a   1.000
_cell.length_b   1.000
_cell.length_c   1.000
_cell.angle_alpha   90.00
_cell.angle_beta   90.00
_cell.angle_gamma   90.00
#
_symmetry.space_group_name_H-M   'P 1'
#
loop_
_entity.id
_entity.type
_entity.pdbx_description
1 polymer ?
#
loop_
_entity_poly.entity_id
_entity_poly.type
_entity_poly.pdbx_seq_one_letter_code
_entity_poly.pdbx_strand_id
1 'polypeptide(L)'
;MEKYRTNLTGFKEKEIQALFVSPPAHLLDDLGLTRSAEDARNKLLAAIPDTYRHGAKEVWQRIHVDTRAWRKPEETVAAFETLQQAIWEEERLHILYRRSDGDTVERTVDPLGLVAKGSVWYLVASIDETVRTYRASRILSAASTNERFVRPTDFDLAQYWESSTQAFIDHLPEYEIQVEAAPSVLPKLPYAGWFAKIRAVGHPLDSGWIPVTLCFDTEEEAKAFVLGFGDNMKVVEPSCLAREVVKMAHAVVQFYGESVKQGGASLASEGSDVDKVAVQSDKKSEGIHDVTADFSLGTVAEIHRFQSTHPDYVKTPLISLSHLAQYLGCQRVFVKDEAHRFGLVRVMTGERHGGCAF
;
A
#
# COMPACT_ATOMS: atom_id res chain seq x y z
N MET A 1 6.90 11.06 -52.57
CA MET A 1 7.60 10.23 -51.58
C MET A 1 6.55 9.58 -50.70
N GLU A 2 6.23 8.31 -50.93
CA GLU A 2 5.39 7.55 -50.00
C GLU A 2 6.14 7.38 -48.68
N LYS A 3 5.56 7.91 -47.60
CA LYS A 3 6.06 7.69 -46.24
C LYS A 3 5.88 6.20 -45.94
N TYR A 4 6.98 5.44 -45.95
CA TYR A 4 7.01 4.08 -45.42
C TYR A 4 6.48 4.11 -43.97
N ARG A 5 5.23 3.70 -43.77
CA ARG A 5 4.68 3.38 -42.46
C ARG A 5 5.06 1.93 -42.18
N THR A 6 5.93 1.73 -41.20
CA THR A 6 6.21 0.38 -40.67
C THR A 6 4.95 -0.12 -39.98
N ASN A 7 4.14 -0.89 -40.70
CA ASN A 7 2.97 -1.54 -40.12
C ASN A 7 3.44 -2.80 -39.40
N LEU A 8 3.08 -2.93 -38.12
CA LEU A 8 3.39 -4.11 -37.30
C LEU A 8 2.38 -5.22 -37.57
N THR A 9 2.46 -5.82 -38.77
CA THR A 9 1.47 -6.81 -39.26
C THR A 9 1.69 -8.23 -38.75
N GLY A 10 2.83 -8.51 -38.11
CA GLY A 10 3.19 -9.85 -37.63
C GLY A 10 2.58 -10.27 -36.28
N PHE A 11 1.98 -9.34 -35.53
CA PHE A 11 1.44 -9.63 -34.21
C PHE A 11 -0.02 -10.11 -34.28
N LYS A 12 -0.34 -11.09 -33.44
CA LYS A 12 -1.71 -11.51 -33.14
C LYS A 12 -2.34 -10.54 -32.16
N GLU A 13 -3.67 -10.52 -32.14
CA GLU A 13 -4.44 -9.64 -31.25
C GLU A 13 -4.02 -9.73 -29.78
N LYS A 14 -3.87 -10.95 -29.24
CA LYS A 14 -3.44 -11.16 -27.85
C LYS A 14 -2.01 -10.69 -27.58
N GLU A 15 -1.13 -10.77 -28.57
CA GLU A 15 0.26 -10.30 -28.45
C GLU A 15 0.29 -8.76 -28.41
N ILE A 16 -0.54 -8.10 -29.22
CA ILE A 16 -0.73 -6.63 -29.14
C ILE A 16 -1.30 -6.26 -27.77
N GLN A 17 -2.38 -6.91 -27.34
CA GLN A 17 -3.00 -6.64 -26.04
C GLN A 17 -1.99 -6.77 -24.89
N ALA A 18 -1.15 -7.81 -24.88
CA ALA A 18 -0.12 -8.00 -23.87
C ALA A 18 0.91 -6.86 -23.83
N LEU A 19 1.32 -6.32 -24.98
CA LEU A 19 2.23 -5.16 -25.06
C LEU A 19 1.60 -3.86 -24.53
N PHE A 20 0.27 -3.78 -24.46
CA PHE A 20 -0.47 -2.60 -23.97
C PHE A 20 -0.83 -2.66 -22.48
N VAL A 21 -0.46 -3.74 -21.78
CA VAL A 21 -0.49 -3.75 -20.31
C VAL A 21 0.62 -2.83 -19.81
N SER A 22 0.26 -1.79 -19.05
CA SER A 22 1.25 -0.83 -18.54
C SER A 22 2.20 -1.46 -17.54
N PRO A 23 3.51 -1.17 -17.63
CA PRO A 23 4.36 -1.16 -16.44
C PRO A 23 3.80 -0.16 -15.40
N PRO A 24 3.97 -0.41 -14.10
CA PRO A 24 3.57 0.55 -13.07
C PRO A 24 4.23 1.92 -13.27
N ALA A 25 3.42 2.98 -13.27
CA ALA A 25 3.89 4.33 -13.64
C ALA A 25 5.05 4.84 -12.78
N HIS A 26 5.04 4.54 -11.48
CA HIS A 26 6.09 4.96 -10.56
C HIS A 26 7.44 4.27 -10.83
N LEU A 27 7.45 3.02 -11.30
CA LEU A 27 8.69 2.35 -11.66
C LEU A 27 9.31 2.98 -12.91
N LEU A 28 8.48 3.48 -13.83
CA LEU A 28 8.95 4.26 -14.99
C LEU A 28 9.46 5.63 -14.56
N ASP A 29 8.85 6.22 -13.54
CA ASP A 29 9.26 7.51 -12.97
C ASP A 29 10.62 7.41 -12.27
N ASP A 30 10.82 6.37 -11.45
CA ASP A 30 12.11 6.07 -10.82
C ASP A 30 13.23 5.96 -11.87
N LEU A 31 12.96 5.33 -13.02
CA LEU A 31 13.89 5.17 -14.13
C LEU A 31 14.02 6.42 -15.03
N GLY A 32 13.22 7.47 -14.81
CA GLY A 32 13.18 8.64 -15.69
C GLY A 32 12.62 8.35 -17.09
N LEU A 33 11.88 7.26 -17.26
CA LEU A 33 11.38 6.77 -18.55
C LEU A 33 9.91 7.11 -18.82
N THR A 34 9.20 7.77 -17.90
CA THR A 34 7.76 8.08 -18.01
C THR A 34 7.38 8.65 -19.37
N ARG A 35 8.02 9.76 -19.78
CA ARG A 35 7.72 10.43 -21.06
C ARG A 35 8.10 9.57 -22.27
N SER A 36 9.25 8.91 -22.22
CA SER A 36 9.72 8.03 -23.30
C SER A 36 8.79 6.84 -23.52
N ALA A 37 8.24 6.28 -22.44
CA ALA A 37 7.25 5.20 -22.50
C ALA A 37 5.92 5.67 -23.10
N GLU A 38 5.45 6.87 -22.73
CA GLU A 38 4.24 7.46 -23.33
C GLU A 38 4.40 7.72 -24.84
N ASP A 39 5.55 8.25 -25.25
CA ASP A 39 5.87 8.49 -26.66
C ASP A 39 5.99 7.19 -27.44
N ALA A 40 6.69 6.19 -26.89
CA ALA A 40 6.80 4.85 -27.49
C ALA A 40 5.43 4.20 -27.67
N ARG A 41 4.55 4.32 -26.67
CA ARG A 41 3.16 3.83 -26.74
C ARG A 41 2.37 4.52 -27.85
N ASN A 42 2.44 5.84 -27.95
CA ASN A 42 1.74 6.58 -29.00
C ASN A 42 2.22 6.18 -30.40
N LYS A 43 3.53 5.96 -30.57
CA LYS A 43 4.12 5.43 -31.79
C LYS A 43 3.67 3.99 -32.07
N LEU A 44 3.62 3.13 -31.06
CA LEU A 44 3.15 1.75 -31.18
C LEU A 44 1.68 1.70 -31.61
N LEU A 45 0.81 2.50 -30.98
CA LEU A 45 -0.58 2.67 -31.40
C LEU A 45 -0.63 3.12 -32.86
N ALA A 46 0.19 4.08 -33.27
CA ALA A 46 0.24 4.58 -34.66
C ALA A 46 0.68 3.51 -35.68
N ALA A 47 1.42 2.48 -35.26
CA ALA A 47 2.00 1.45 -36.12
C ALA A 47 1.20 0.13 -36.22
N ILE A 48 0.26 -0.13 -35.30
CA ILE A 48 -0.60 -1.32 -35.37
C ILE A 48 -1.79 -1.13 -36.35
N PRO A 49 -2.29 -2.21 -36.98
CA PRO A 49 -3.50 -2.18 -37.81
C PRO A 49 -4.74 -1.64 -37.07
N ASP A 50 -5.61 -0.92 -37.77
CA ASP A 50 -6.82 -0.29 -37.20
C ASP A 50 -7.73 -1.28 -36.48
N THR A 51 -7.83 -2.51 -37.00
CA THR A 51 -8.61 -3.61 -36.42
C THR A 51 -8.24 -3.89 -34.96
N TYR A 52 -6.97 -3.70 -34.58
CA TYR A 52 -6.48 -3.99 -33.22
C TYR A 52 -6.35 -2.74 -32.34
N ARG A 53 -6.45 -1.53 -32.92
CA ARG A 53 -6.30 -0.27 -32.17
C ARG A 53 -7.32 -0.11 -31.05
N HIS A 54 -8.56 -0.54 -31.28
CA HIS A 54 -9.61 -0.43 -30.28
C HIS A 54 -9.33 -1.32 -29.08
N GLY A 55 -9.08 -2.62 -29.30
CA GLY A 55 -8.74 -3.56 -28.22
C GLY A 55 -7.48 -3.15 -27.46
N ALA A 56 -6.44 -2.65 -28.14
CA ALA A 56 -5.25 -2.12 -27.49
C ALA A 56 -5.55 -0.94 -26.54
N LYS A 57 -6.43 -0.01 -26.96
CA LYS A 57 -6.86 1.12 -26.12
C LYS A 57 -7.71 0.68 -24.92
N GLU A 58 -8.59 -0.31 -25.12
CA GLU A 58 -9.45 -0.82 -24.05
C GLU A 58 -8.63 -1.49 -22.94
N VAL A 59 -7.62 -2.30 -23.28
CA VAL A 59 -6.73 -2.93 -22.29
C VAL A 59 -6.13 -1.89 -21.37
N TRP A 60 -5.58 -0.81 -21.93
CA TRP A 60 -4.99 0.28 -21.16
C TRP A 60 -5.98 0.98 -20.22
N GLN A 61 -7.20 1.21 -20.68
CA GLN A 61 -8.23 1.91 -19.88
C GLN A 61 -8.87 1.02 -18.82
N ARG A 62 -8.73 -0.31 -18.93
CA ARG A 62 -9.39 -1.28 -18.06
C ARG A 62 -8.43 -2.06 -17.17
N ILE A 63 -7.14 -2.11 -17.50
CA ILE A 63 -6.11 -2.81 -16.74
C ILE A 63 -5.06 -1.81 -16.30
N HIS A 64 -5.07 -1.49 -15.01
CA HIS A 64 -4.06 -0.67 -14.34
C HIS A 64 -3.28 -1.54 -13.37
N VAL A 65 -1.96 -1.59 -13.53
CA VAL A 65 -1.06 -2.32 -12.62
C VAL A 65 -0.41 -1.32 -11.69
N ASP A 66 -0.80 -1.37 -10.42
CA ASP A 66 -0.15 -0.62 -9.34
C ASP A 66 0.52 -1.62 -8.38
N THR A 67 1.81 -1.43 -8.14
CA THR A 67 2.60 -2.25 -7.22
C THR A 67 2.88 -1.56 -5.89
N ARG A 68 2.33 -0.34 -5.67
CA ARG A 68 2.45 0.39 -4.40
C ARG A 68 1.65 -0.30 -3.30
N ALA A 69 2.23 -0.36 -2.11
CA ALA A 69 1.49 -0.80 -0.93
C ALA A 69 0.60 0.33 -0.42
N TRP A 70 -0.65 0.02 -0.04
CA TRP A 70 -1.65 0.98 0.45
C TRP A 70 -1.19 1.92 1.58
N ARG A 71 -0.22 1.49 2.40
CA ARG A 71 0.20 2.19 3.63
C ARG A 71 1.71 2.21 3.88
N LYS A 72 2.56 2.01 2.87
CA LYS A 72 4.01 2.18 3.05
C LYS A 72 4.46 3.56 2.60
N PRO A 73 5.39 4.20 3.34
CA PRO A 73 6.13 5.34 2.81
C PRO A 73 6.81 4.95 1.51
N GLU A 74 6.83 5.87 0.54
CA GLU A 74 7.69 5.73 -0.63
C GLU A 74 9.16 5.72 -0.15
N GLU A 75 9.90 4.68 -0.50
CA GLU A 75 11.33 4.60 -0.18
C GLU A 75 12.12 5.31 -1.28
N THR A 76 12.64 6.50 -0.99
CA THR A 76 13.52 7.21 -1.92
C THR A 76 14.88 6.52 -1.99
N VAL A 77 15.35 6.22 -3.19
CA VAL A 77 16.71 5.72 -3.43
C VAL A 77 17.59 6.89 -3.85
N ALA A 78 18.34 7.45 -2.90
CA ALA A 78 19.17 8.64 -3.16
C ALA A 78 20.23 8.44 -4.26
N ALA A 79 20.71 7.21 -4.45
CA ALA A 79 21.77 6.87 -5.39
C ALA A 79 21.25 6.30 -6.73
N PHE A 80 19.94 6.37 -7.01
CA PHE A 80 19.33 5.57 -8.09
C PHE A 80 19.87 5.88 -9.48
N GLU A 81 20.07 7.16 -9.82
CA GLU A 81 20.67 7.57 -11.10
C GLU A 81 22.09 7.02 -11.26
N THR A 82 22.92 7.12 -10.22
CA THR A 82 24.29 6.58 -10.22
C THR A 82 24.30 5.06 -10.44
N LEU A 83 23.35 4.33 -9.82
CA LEU A 83 23.23 2.88 -10.01
C LEU A 83 22.88 2.54 -11.46
N GLN A 84 21.91 3.24 -12.04
CA GLN A 84 21.52 3.04 -13.44
C GLN A 84 22.66 3.32 -14.39
N GLN A 85 23.35 4.46 -14.23
CA GLN A 85 24.45 4.84 -15.09
C GLN A 85 25.57 3.79 -15.05
N ALA A 86 25.99 3.37 -13.87
CA ALA A 86 27.06 2.38 -13.72
C ALA A 86 26.71 1.01 -14.33
N ILE A 87 25.44 0.60 -14.31
CA ILE A 87 24.99 -0.63 -15.00
C ILE A 87 25.10 -0.48 -16.51
N TRP A 88 24.70 0.67 -17.07
CA TRP A 88 24.74 0.93 -18.52
C TRP A 88 26.17 1.11 -19.04
N GLU A 89 27.04 1.72 -18.24
CA GLU A 89 28.43 2.01 -18.61
C GLU A 89 29.40 0.87 -18.24
N GLU A 90 28.88 -0.18 -17.59
CA GLU A 90 29.65 -1.32 -17.06
C GLU A 90 30.79 -0.86 -16.13
N GLU A 91 30.49 0.10 -15.26
CA GLU A 91 31.43 0.68 -14.30
C GLU A 91 31.22 0.14 -12.89
N ARG A 92 32.34 -0.08 -12.19
CA ARG A 92 32.34 -0.51 -10.79
C ARG A 92 31.85 0.62 -9.88
N LEU A 93 31.17 0.22 -8.82
CA LEU A 93 30.64 1.13 -7.82
C LEU A 93 31.31 0.89 -6.47
N HIS A 94 31.72 1.97 -5.82
CA HIS A 94 31.94 1.98 -4.37
C HIS A 94 30.64 2.36 -3.67
N ILE A 95 30.13 1.50 -2.79
CA ILE A 95 28.87 1.69 -2.08
C ILE A 95 29.07 1.69 -0.57
N LEU A 96 28.36 2.58 0.13
CA LEU A 96 28.15 2.51 1.57
C LEU A 96 26.79 1.88 1.84
N TYR A 97 26.76 0.68 2.40
CA TYR A 97 25.56 -0.12 2.57
C TYR A 97 25.19 -0.29 4.04
N ARG A 98 23.93 -0.04 4.39
CA ARG A 98 23.37 -0.34 5.71
C ARG A 98 22.81 -1.76 5.75
N ARG A 99 23.36 -2.60 6.63
CA ARG A 99 22.90 -3.97 6.89
C ARG A 99 21.62 -3.99 7.72
N SER A 100 21.01 -5.16 7.84
CA SER A 100 19.79 -5.37 8.62
C SER A 100 19.97 -5.23 10.13
N ASP A 101 21.18 -5.49 10.63
CA ASP A 101 21.59 -5.29 12.03
C ASP A 101 21.81 -3.81 12.41
N GLY A 102 21.80 -2.91 11.40
CA GLY A 102 22.01 -1.48 11.57
C GLY A 102 23.44 -1.03 11.25
N ASP A 103 24.40 -1.95 11.13
CA ASP A 103 25.78 -1.62 10.83
C ASP A 103 25.95 -1.15 9.38
N THR A 104 26.94 -0.28 9.16
CA THR A 104 27.30 0.18 7.82
C THR A 104 28.56 -0.50 7.33
N VAL A 105 28.59 -0.85 6.05
CA VAL A 105 29.72 -1.51 5.42
C VAL A 105 30.01 -0.91 4.05
N GLU A 106 31.29 -0.74 3.75
CA GLU A 106 31.74 -0.32 2.43
C GLU A 106 32.07 -1.53 1.55
N ARG A 107 31.73 -1.43 0.27
CA ARG A 107 31.96 -2.47 -0.74
C ARG A 107 32.24 -1.85 -2.10
N THR A 108 33.20 -2.41 -2.82
CA THR A 108 33.31 -2.24 -4.28
C THR A 108 32.56 -3.37 -4.95
N VAL A 109 31.65 -3.05 -5.86
CA VAL A 109 30.76 -4.01 -6.52
C VAL A 109 30.74 -3.81 -8.04
N ASP A 110 30.56 -4.90 -8.77
CA ASP A 110 30.33 -4.91 -10.22
C ASP A 110 28.81 -4.97 -10.47
N PRO A 111 28.12 -3.87 -10.80
CA PRO A 111 26.66 -3.82 -10.85
C PRO A 111 26.09 -4.52 -12.10
N LEU A 112 25.34 -5.61 -11.88
CA LEU A 112 24.78 -6.45 -12.96
C LEU A 112 23.35 -6.08 -13.34
N GLY A 113 22.58 -5.41 -12.49
CA GLY A 113 21.23 -5.02 -12.87
C GLY A 113 20.36 -4.53 -11.72
N LEU A 114 19.21 -3.98 -12.07
CA LEU A 114 18.18 -3.55 -11.13
C LEU A 114 16.94 -4.43 -11.27
N VAL A 115 16.38 -4.85 -10.14
CA VAL A 115 15.13 -5.60 -10.07
C VAL A 115 14.13 -4.85 -9.21
N ALA A 116 12.94 -4.61 -9.75
CA ALA A 116 11.79 -4.15 -8.97
C ALA A 116 10.97 -5.36 -8.50
N LYS A 117 10.79 -5.51 -7.18
CA LYS A 117 9.84 -6.45 -6.58
C LYS A 117 8.81 -5.66 -5.76
N GLY A 118 7.59 -5.59 -6.28
CA GLY A 118 6.58 -4.65 -5.77
C GLY A 118 6.99 -3.21 -6.08
N SER A 119 7.07 -2.39 -5.03
CA SER A 119 7.60 -1.01 -5.09
C SER A 119 9.04 -0.90 -4.57
N VAL A 120 9.75 -2.03 -4.39
CA VAL A 120 11.10 -2.05 -3.81
C VAL A 120 12.13 -2.40 -4.88
N TRP A 121 13.16 -1.57 -4.99
CA TRP A 121 14.29 -1.79 -5.88
C TRP A 121 15.42 -2.56 -5.21
N TYR A 122 16.02 -3.46 -5.98
CA TYR A 122 17.18 -4.25 -5.61
C TYR A 122 18.27 -4.12 -6.67
N LEU A 123 19.49 -3.81 -6.25
CA LEU A 123 20.69 -3.90 -7.07
C LEU A 123 21.23 -5.33 -6.98
N VAL A 124 21.39 -5.99 -8.12
CA VAL A 124 22.13 -7.24 -8.25
C VAL A 124 23.54 -6.89 -8.69
N ALA A 125 24.54 -7.30 -7.93
CA ALA A 125 25.94 -6.97 -8.20
C ALA A 125 26.87 -8.12 -7.79
N SER A 126 28.01 -8.24 -8.47
CA SER A 126 29.05 -9.21 -8.14
C SER A 126 30.11 -8.60 -7.23
N ILE A 127 30.65 -9.41 -6.32
CA ILE A 127 31.87 -9.14 -5.56
C ILE A 127 32.72 -10.40 -5.66
N ASP A 128 33.93 -10.30 -6.21
CA ASP A 128 34.86 -11.44 -6.35
C ASP A 128 34.15 -12.68 -6.93
N GLU A 129 33.47 -12.49 -8.08
CA GLU A 129 32.67 -13.50 -8.80
C GLU A 129 31.43 -14.03 -8.05
N THR A 130 31.17 -13.57 -6.83
CA THR A 130 29.99 -13.93 -6.06
C THR A 130 28.88 -12.90 -6.27
N VAL A 131 27.80 -13.30 -6.93
CA VAL A 131 26.63 -12.44 -7.13
C VAL A 131 25.84 -12.29 -5.82
N ARG A 132 25.48 -11.06 -5.49
CA ARG A 132 24.73 -10.68 -4.29
C ARG A 132 23.63 -9.67 -4.65
N THR A 133 22.61 -9.63 -3.80
CA THR A 133 21.47 -8.74 -3.93
C THR A 133 21.48 -7.69 -2.82
N TYR A 134 21.36 -6.41 -3.18
CA TYR A 134 21.34 -5.27 -2.27
C TYR A 134 20.02 -4.52 -2.42
N ARG A 135 19.26 -4.35 -1.33
CA ARG A 135 18.10 -3.46 -1.34
C ARG A 135 18.57 -2.01 -1.58
N ALA A 136 18.10 -1.38 -2.65
CA ALA A 136 18.63 -0.10 -3.12
C ALA A 136 18.41 1.03 -2.10
N SER A 137 17.29 1.03 -1.37
CA SER A 137 17.00 2.00 -0.30
C SER A 137 17.94 1.89 0.92
N ARG A 138 18.73 0.82 1.03
CA ARG A 138 19.76 0.65 2.08
C ARG A 138 21.16 1.09 1.62
N ILE A 139 21.32 1.47 0.35
CA ILE A 139 22.56 2.07 -0.17
C ILE A 139 22.53 3.54 0.22
N LEU A 140 23.36 3.92 1.20
CA LEU A 140 23.42 5.28 1.73
C LEU A 140 24.14 6.23 0.78
N SER A 141 25.15 5.71 0.07
CA SER A 141 25.84 6.40 -1.02
C SER A 141 26.37 5.38 -2.03
N ALA A 142 26.46 5.80 -3.30
CA ALA A 142 27.15 5.07 -4.35
C ALA A 142 27.98 6.07 -5.18
N ALA A 143 29.19 5.68 -5.53
CA ALA A 143 30.08 6.46 -6.40
C ALA A 143 30.71 5.54 -7.44
N SER A 144 30.76 5.98 -8.70
CA SER A 144 31.56 5.29 -9.72
C SER A 144 33.04 5.35 -9.34
N THR A 145 33.75 4.24 -9.52
CA THR A 145 35.21 4.22 -9.41
C THR A 145 35.89 4.62 -10.72
N ASN A 146 35.14 4.80 -11.81
CA ASN A 146 35.61 4.92 -13.20
C ASN A 146 36.42 3.70 -13.69
N GLU A 147 36.38 2.58 -12.97
CA GLU A 147 36.92 1.31 -13.42
C GLU A 147 35.81 0.52 -14.09
N ARG A 148 36.05 0.03 -15.30
CA ARG A 148 35.11 -0.86 -15.97
C ARG A 148 35.28 -2.29 -15.49
N PHE A 149 34.17 -3.02 -15.42
CA PHE A 149 34.15 -4.47 -15.25
C PHE A 149 33.63 -5.12 -16.54
N VAL A 150 33.88 -6.42 -16.69
CA VAL A 150 33.32 -7.19 -17.82
C VAL A 150 32.06 -7.88 -17.34
N ARG A 151 30.91 -7.48 -17.89
CA ARG A 151 29.65 -8.16 -17.64
C ARG A 151 29.72 -9.60 -18.18
N PRO A 152 29.37 -10.63 -17.38
CA PRO A 152 29.34 -12.00 -17.89
C PRO A 152 28.30 -12.13 -19.02
N THR A 153 28.70 -12.70 -20.16
CA THR A 153 27.87 -12.76 -21.38
C THR A 153 26.59 -13.56 -21.19
N ASP A 154 26.65 -14.60 -20.36
CA ASP A 154 25.56 -15.54 -20.16
C ASP A 154 24.73 -15.21 -18.91
N PHE A 155 24.96 -14.05 -18.29
CA PHE A 155 24.23 -13.65 -17.09
C PHE A 155 22.81 -13.16 -17.43
N ASP A 156 21.81 -13.95 -17.03
CA ASP A 156 20.39 -13.60 -17.08
C ASP A 156 19.92 -13.07 -15.71
N LEU A 157 19.55 -11.78 -15.68
CA LEU A 157 19.09 -11.11 -14.47
C LEU A 157 17.78 -11.69 -13.93
N ALA A 158 16.84 -12.04 -14.82
CA ALA A 158 15.53 -12.57 -14.44
C ALA A 158 15.67 -13.98 -13.87
N GLN A 159 16.45 -14.83 -14.54
CA GLN A 159 16.73 -16.20 -14.09
C GLN A 159 17.48 -16.20 -12.75
N TYR A 160 18.48 -15.34 -12.58
CA TYR A 160 19.15 -15.18 -11.29
C TYR A 160 18.18 -14.74 -10.19
N TRP A 161 17.33 -13.75 -10.47
CA TRP A 161 16.38 -13.23 -9.47
C TRP A 161 15.38 -14.29 -9.02
N GLU A 162 14.83 -15.05 -9.95
CA GLU A 162 13.88 -16.14 -9.66
C GLU A 162 14.56 -17.21 -8.81
N SER A 163 15.74 -17.67 -9.23
CA SER A 163 16.52 -18.70 -8.52
C SER A 163 16.94 -18.23 -7.12
N SER A 164 17.42 -16.99 -7.00
CA SER A 164 17.84 -16.36 -5.74
C SER A 164 16.67 -16.16 -4.78
N THR A 165 15.52 -15.74 -5.30
CA THR A 165 14.29 -15.59 -4.51
C THR A 165 13.80 -16.95 -4.01
N GLN A 166 13.79 -17.97 -4.87
CA GLN A 166 13.36 -19.32 -4.48
C GLN A 166 14.31 -19.91 -3.44
N ALA A 167 15.63 -19.83 -3.67
CA ALA A 167 16.63 -20.28 -2.72
C ALA A 167 16.48 -19.54 -1.37
N PHE A 168 16.25 -18.21 -1.39
CA PHE A 168 15.99 -17.47 -0.16
C PHE A 168 14.76 -18.01 0.57
N ILE A 169 13.65 -18.24 -0.13
CA ILE A 169 12.41 -18.80 0.46
C ILE A 169 12.65 -20.19 1.05
N ASP A 170 13.41 -21.05 0.36
CA ASP A 170 13.69 -22.41 0.78
C ASP A 170 14.64 -22.48 2.00
N HIS A 171 15.47 -21.46 2.19
CA HIS A 171 16.41 -21.35 3.31
C HIS A 171 15.93 -20.41 4.42
N LEU A 172 14.72 -19.84 4.31
CA LEU A 172 14.11 -19.12 5.43
C LEU A 172 14.00 -20.09 6.62
N PRO A 173 14.49 -19.71 7.82
CA PRO A 173 14.31 -20.55 8.99
C PRO A 173 12.82 -20.79 9.21
N GLU A 174 12.41 -22.04 9.39
CA GLU A 174 11.00 -22.33 9.69
C GLU A 174 10.84 -22.55 11.19
N TYR A 175 10.12 -21.64 11.84
CA TYR A 175 9.66 -21.80 13.20
C TYR A 175 8.19 -22.23 13.18
N GLU A 176 7.97 -23.54 13.30
CA GLU A 176 6.63 -24.11 13.33
C GLU A 176 6.02 -24.04 14.73
N ILE A 177 4.75 -23.63 14.79
CA ILE A 177 3.95 -23.59 16.00
C ILE A 177 2.59 -24.24 15.76
N GLN A 178 2.05 -24.85 16.81
CA GLN A 178 0.68 -25.33 16.84
C GLN A 178 -0.12 -24.44 17.77
N VAL A 179 -1.22 -23.89 17.26
CA VAL A 179 -2.12 -23.03 18.02
C VAL A 179 -3.55 -23.56 17.96
N GLU A 180 -4.30 -23.35 19.03
CA GLU A 180 -5.75 -23.38 19.00
C GLU A 180 -6.21 -21.94 18.75
N ALA A 181 -7.02 -21.72 17.71
CA ALA A 181 -7.55 -20.41 17.38
C ALA A 181 -9.08 -20.38 17.50
N ALA A 182 -9.63 -19.26 17.97
CA ALA A 182 -11.06 -19.04 17.95
C ALA A 182 -11.59 -18.94 16.50
N PRO A 183 -12.83 -19.34 16.21
CA PRO A 183 -13.40 -19.26 14.85
C PRO A 183 -13.36 -17.85 14.23
N SER A 184 -13.38 -16.80 15.06
CA SER A 184 -13.27 -15.39 14.64
C SER A 184 -11.90 -15.01 14.07
N VAL A 185 -10.87 -15.82 14.33
CA VAL A 185 -9.49 -15.60 13.88
C VAL A 185 -9.26 -16.16 12.48
N LEU A 186 -9.93 -17.26 12.10
CA LEU A 186 -9.68 -17.91 10.81
C LEU A 186 -9.87 -16.98 9.60
N PRO A 187 -10.91 -16.13 9.52
CA PRO A 187 -11.04 -15.18 8.40
C PRO A 187 -9.92 -14.13 8.36
N LYS A 188 -9.21 -13.92 9.47
CA LYS A 188 -8.11 -12.94 9.61
C LYS A 188 -6.74 -13.54 9.29
N LEU A 189 -6.58 -14.87 9.39
CA LEU A 189 -5.31 -15.55 9.12
C LEU A 189 -4.77 -15.36 7.69
N PRO A 190 -5.59 -15.32 6.62
CA PRO A 190 -5.07 -15.04 5.28
C PRO A 190 -4.44 -13.63 5.15
N TYR A 191 -4.96 -12.64 5.88
CA TYR A 191 -4.36 -11.30 5.94
C TYR A 191 -3.04 -11.27 6.70
N ALA A 192 -2.78 -12.29 7.52
CA ALA A 192 -1.50 -12.52 8.16
C ALA A 192 -0.47 -13.21 7.25
N GLY A 193 -0.77 -13.48 5.98
CA GLY A 193 0.16 -14.11 5.02
C GLY A 193 1.48 -13.35 4.79
N TRP A 194 1.64 -12.16 5.38
CA TRP A 194 2.91 -11.44 5.47
C TRP A 194 3.82 -11.91 6.62
N PHE A 195 3.26 -12.57 7.64
CA PHE A 195 3.93 -12.95 8.89
C PHE A 195 3.89 -14.46 9.16
N ALA A 196 2.90 -15.18 8.64
CA ALA A 196 2.71 -16.60 8.93
C ALA A 196 2.25 -17.39 7.70
N LYS A 197 2.86 -18.55 7.46
CA LYS A 197 2.38 -19.55 6.49
C LYS A 197 1.46 -20.55 7.21
N ILE A 198 0.24 -20.71 6.71
CA ILE A 198 -0.69 -21.72 7.25
C ILE A 198 -0.32 -23.07 6.64
N ARG A 199 0.16 -24.01 7.47
CA ARG A 199 0.48 -25.37 7.01
C ARG A 199 -0.69 -26.32 7.08
N ALA A 200 -1.48 -26.22 8.14
CA ALA A 200 -2.65 -27.07 8.32
C ALA A 200 -3.72 -26.33 9.14
N VAL A 201 -4.98 -26.60 8.81
CA VAL A 201 -6.14 -26.21 9.61
C VAL A 201 -6.88 -27.51 9.92
N GLY A 202 -6.97 -27.86 11.19
CA GLY A 202 -7.66 -29.06 11.64
C GLY A 202 -9.15 -28.84 11.82
N HIS A 203 -9.84 -29.87 12.32
CA HIS A 203 -11.26 -29.80 12.64
C HIS A 203 -11.49 -29.10 13.99
N PRO A 204 -12.63 -28.41 14.16
CA PRO A 204 -13.00 -27.83 15.45
C PRO A 204 -13.00 -28.89 16.55
N LEU A 205 -12.36 -28.56 17.68
CA LEU A 205 -12.39 -29.34 18.91
C LEU A 205 -13.77 -29.23 19.58
N ASP A 206 -14.04 -30.09 20.55
CA ASP A 206 -15.27 -30.03 21.37
C ASP A 206 -15.46 -28.68 22.09
N SER A 207 -14.36 -27.95 22.32
CA SER A 207 -14.36 -26.59 22.87
C SER A 207 -14.79 -25.51 21.87
N GLY A 208 -14.97 -25.85 20.59
CA GLY A 208 -15.21 -24.91 19.49
C GLY A 208 -13.97 -24.20 18.93
N TRP A 209 -12.79 -24.45 19.52
CA TRP A 209 -11.51 -23.92 19.03
C TRP A 209 -10.98 -24.79 17.89
N ILE A 210 -10.24 -24.17 16.98
CA ILE A 210 -9.76 -24.84 15.77
C ILE A 210 -8.23 -24.93 15.86
N PRO A 211 -7.65 -26.15 15.80
CA PRO A 211 -6.22 -26.32 15.78
C PRO A 211 -5.66 -25.89 14.42
N VAL A 212 -4.59 -25.10 14.45
CA VAL A 212 -3.93 -24.55 13.26
C VAL A 212 -2.42 -24.70 13.43
N THR A 213 -1.76 -25.21 12.39
CA THR A 213 -0.29 -25.24 12.30
C THR A 213 0.17 -24.04 11.49
N LEU A 214 0.98 -23.20 12.11
CA LEU A 214 1.52 -21.97 11.52
C LEU A 214 3.05 -22.06 11.47
N CYS A 215 3.65 -21.58 10.39
CA CYS A 215 5.10 -21.43 10.27
C CYS A 215 5.48 -19.95 10.13
N PHE A 216 6.51 -19.56 10.88
CA PHE A 216 7.10 -18.21 10.90
C PHE A 216 8.55 -18.27 10.48
N ASP A 217 9.13 -17.13 10.08
CA ASP A 217 10.55 -17.07 9.74
C ASP A 217 11.43 -16.98 11.00
N THR A 218 10.86 -16.54 12.13
CA THR A 218 11.55 -16.40 13.43
C THR A 218 10.63 -16.68 14.63
N GLU A 219 11.23 -16.97 15.79
CA GLU A 219 10.49 -17.09 17.06
C GLU A 219 9.86 -15.73 17.47
N GLU A 220 10.56 -14.61 17.25
CA GLU A 220 10.10 -13.25 17.57
C GLU A 220 8.79 -12.90 16.86
N GLU A 221 8.70 -13.24 15.58
CA GLU A 221 7.47 -13.05 14.79
C GLU A 221 6.33 -13.91 15.32
N ALA A 222 6.60 -15.18 15.63
CA ALA A 222 5.61 -16.08 16.22
C ALA A 222 5.07 -15.52 17.55
N LYS A 223 5.96 -15.04 18.42
CA LYS A 223 5.58 -14.41 19.70
C LYS A 223 4.70 -13.18 19.50
N ALA A 224 5.13 -12.25 18.66
CA ALA A 224 4.39 -11.02 18.40
C ALA A 224 3.02 -11.29 17.74
N PHE A 225 2.98 -12.26 16.83
CA PHE A 225 1.77 -12.65 16.12
C PHE A 225 0.72 -13.23 17.06
N VAL A 226 1.09 -14.24 17.85
CA VAL A 226 0.19 -14.86 18.83
C VAL A 226 -0.32 -13.83 19.82
N LEU A 227 0.58 -13.01 20.39
CA LEU A 227 0.19 -11.97 21.34
C LEU A 227 -0.77 -10.95 20.74
N GLY A 228 -0.64 -10.64 19.44
CA GLY A 228 -1.52 -9.73 18.71
C GLY A 228 -2.99 -10.19 18.62
N PHE A 229 -3.26 -11.49 18.72
CA PHE A 229 -4.63 -12.03 18.80
C PHE A 229 -5.18 -12.11 20.23
N GLY A 230 -4.36 -11.80 21.24
CA GLY A 230 -4.74 -11.80 22.64
C GLY A 230 -5.28 -13.15 23.09
N ASP A 231 -6.49 -13.14 23.65
CA ASP A 231 -7.19 -14.32 24.15
C ASP A 231 -7.90 -15.15 23.07
N ASN A 232 -7.81 -14.75 21.80
CA ASN A 232 -8.45 -15.47 20.68
C ASN A 232 -7.52 -16.52 20.03
N MET A 233 -6.28 -16.65 20.52
CA MET A 233 -5.30 -17.63 20.04
C MET A 233 -4.46 -18.15 21.20
N LYS A 234 -4.25 -19.47 21.24
CA LYS A 234 -3.54 -20.15 22.31
C LYS A 234 -2.47 -21.06 21.73
N VAL A 235 -1.24 -20.94 22.20
CA VAL A 235 -0.14 -21.82 21.81
C VAL A 235 -0.31 -23.18 22.49
N VAL A 236 -0.26 -24.24 21.69
CA VAL A 236 -0.18 -25.64 22.15
C VAL A 236 1.27 -26.09 22.15
N GLU A 237 1.96 -25.88 21.02
CA GLU A 237 3.39 -26.22 20.86
C GLU A 237 4.13 -25.13 20.07
N PRO A 238 5.41 -24.86 20.40
CA PRO A 238 6.16 -25.41 21.53
C PRO A 238 5.84 -24.71 22.85
N SER A 239 5.89 -25.43 23.98
CA SER A 239 5.55 -24.88 25.30
C SER A 239 6.52 -23.80 25.80
N CYS A 240 7.75 -23.74 25.27
CA CYS A 240 8.66 -22.62 25.51
C CYS A 240 8.11 -21.30 24.97
N LEU A 241 7.47 -21.30 23.79
CA LEU A 241 6.86 -20.11 23.20
C LEU A 241 5.74 -19.57 24.07
N ALA A 242 4.88 -20.45 24.61
CA ALA A 242 3.83 -20.04 25.54
C ALA A 242 4.39 -19.30 26.77
N ARG A 243 5.53 -19.76 27.31
CA ARG A 243 6.21 -19.07 28.44
C ARG A 243 6.74 -17.69 28.04
N GLU A 244 7.31 -17.56 26.86
CA GLU A 244 7.80 -16.27 26.36
C GLU A 244 6.64 -15.29 26.08
N VAL A 245 5.53 -15.76 25.53
CA VAL A 245 4.31 -14.94 25.33
C VAL A 245 3.77 -14.43 26.68
N VAL A 246 3.77 -15.26 27.73
CA VAL A 246 3.39 -14.82 29.09
C VAL A 246 4.32 -13.72 29.60
N LYS A 247 5.64 -13.86 29.43
CA LYS A 247 6.60 -12.80 29.82
C LYS A 247 6.33 -11.50 29.06
N MET A 248 6.09 -11.58 27.74
CA MET A 248 5.76 -10.40 26.93
C MET A 248 4.45 -9.75 27.37
N ALA A 249 3.42 -10.53 27.67
CA ALA A 249 2.15 -10.02 28.18
C ALA A 249 2.33 -9.26 29.50
N HIS A 250 3.13 -9.79 30.43
CA HIS A 250 3.48 -9.08 31.67
C HIS A 250 4.21 -7.77 31.40
N ALA A 251 5.19 -7.77 30.49
CA ALA A 251 5.91 -6.55 30.12
C ALA A 251 4.98 -5.48 29.50
N VAL A 252 4.05 -5.89 28.65
CA VAL A 252 3.01 -5.02 28.08
C VAL A 252 2.13 -4.42 29.17
N VAL A 253 1.66 -5.25 30.11
CA VAL A 253 0.84 -4.77 31.25
C VAL A 253 1.62 -3.77 32.10
N GLN A 254 2.91 -3.99 32.35
CA GLN A 254 3.74 -3.04 33.09
C GLN A 254 3.92 -1.73 32.32
N PHE A 255 4.29 -1.80 31.04
CA PHE A 255 4.52 -0.64 30.18
C PHE A 255 3.29 0.27 30.09
N TYR A 256 2.11 -0.30 29.85
CA TYR A 256 0.87 0.47 29.81
C TYR A 256 0.37 0.83 31.21
N GLY A 257 0.61 0.01 32.24
CA GLY A 257 0.25 0.31 33.62
C GLY A 257 0.94 1.57 34.16
N GLU A 258 2.20 1.80 33.78
CA GLU A 258 2.93 3.04 34.10
C GLU A 258 2.40 4.24 33.31
N SER A 259 2.12 4.05 32.01
CA SER A 259 1.58 5.09 31.12
C SER A 259 0.18 5.56 31.53
N VAL A 260 -0.70 4.64 31.92
CA VAL A 260 -2.06 4.93 32.39
C VAL A 260 -2.04 5.67 33.74
N LYS A 261 -1.08 5.35 34.62
CA LYS A 261 -0.90 6.08 35.89
C LYS A 261 -0.44 7.52 35.68
N GLN A 262 0.37 7.79 34.65
CA GLN A 262 0.79 9.15 34.29
C GLN A 262 -0.32 9.95 33.59
N GLY A 263 -1.15 9.31 32.75
CA GLY A 263 -2.32 9.95 32.13
C GLY A 263 -3.50 10.20 33.08
N GLY A 264 -3.67 9.36 34.11
CA GLY A 264 -4.72 9.50 35.12
C GLY A 264 -4.51 10.65 36.11
N ALA A 265 -3.28 11.16 36.26
CA ALA A 265 -3.00 12.34 37.08
C ALA A 265 -3.43 13.66 36.41
N SER A 266 -3.65 13.67 35.09
CA SER A 266 -4.06 14.88 34.34
C SER A 266 -5.58 15.03 34.20
N LEU A 267 -6.38 14.02 34.52
CA LEU A 267 -7.85 14.03 34.34
C LEU A 267 -8.64 14.19 35.65
N ALA A 268 -7.95 14.36 36.80
CA ALA A 268 -8.57 14.50 38.11
C ALA A 268 -8.69 15.96 38.61
N SER A 269 -8.45 16.97 37.77
CA SER A 269 -8.53 18.39 38.15
C SER A 269 -9.51 19.23 37.31
N GLU A 270 -10.56 18.65 36.75
CA GLU A 270 -11.65 19.43 36.15
C GLU A 270 -13.01 18.88 36.62
N GLY A 271 -13.28 19.10 37.90
CA GLY A 271 -14.63 19.17 38.44
C GLY A 271 -14.99 20.63 38.71
N SER A 272 -16.16 21.04 38.21
CA SER A 272 -16.89 22.30 38.44
C SER A 272 -16.34 23.59 37.81
N ASP A 273 -16.80 23.89 36.58
CA ASP A 273 -17.51 25.17 36.37
C ASP A 273 -18.39 25.07 35.12
N VAL A 274 -19.69 24.87 35.34
CA VAL A 274 -20.71 25.04 34.31
C VAL A 274 -21.17 26.48 34.46
N ASP A 275 -20.57 27.39 33.69
CA ASP A 275 -21.22 28.55 33.05
C ASP A 275 -20.17 29.57 32.56
N LYS A 276 -20.46 30.14 31.38
CA LYS A 276 -19.76 31.26 30.70
C LYS A 276 -18.59 30.88 29.79
N VAL A 277 -18.92 30.55 28.53
CA VAL A 277 -18.08 30.98 27.40
C VAL A 277 -18.70 32.24 26.83
N ALA A 278 -18.26 33.39 27.35
CA ALA A 278 -18.40 34.67 26.67
C ALA A 278 -17.32 34.73 25.59
N VAL A 279 -17.72 34.86 24.33
CA VAL A 279 -16.80 35.13 23.22
C VAL A 279 -16.31 36.56 23.38
N GLN A 280 -15.11 36.73 23.94
CA GLN A 280 -14.37 37.98 23.88
C GLN A 280 -13.52 37.99 22.62
N SER A 281 -14.01 38.70 21.61
CA SER A 281 -13.23 39.14 20.47
C SER A 281 -12.24 40.20 20.93
N ASP A 282 -10.93 39.93 20.80
CA ASP A 282 -10.00 41.03 20.62
C ASP A 282 -8.85 40.67 19.68
N LYS A 283 -8.60 41.61 18.77
CA LYS A 283 -7.74 41.49 17.58
C LYS A 283 -6.26 41.53 17.94
N LYS A 284 -5.47 40.63 17.35
CA LYS A 284 -4.30 40.95 16.48
C LYS A 284 -3.52 39.68 16.13
N SER A 285 -3.76 39.17 14.93
CA SER A 285 -2.74 38.47 14.15
C SER A 285 -3.01 38.78 12.68
N GLU A 286 -2.06 39.46 12.06
CA GLU A 286 -2.07 39.78 10.63
C GLU A 286 -2.02 38.48 9.82
N GLY A 287 -2.89 38.36 8.82
CA GLY A 287 -2.66 37.47 7.68
C GLY A 287 -3.44 36.15 7.58
N ILE A 288 -4.52 35.94 8.34
CA ILE A 288 -5.46 34.82 8.06
C ILE A 288 -6.78 35.42 7.57
N HIS A 289 -7.11 35.20 6.30
CA HIS A 289 -8.42 35.51 5.75
C HIS A 289 -9.45 34.67 6.52
N ASP A 290 -10.39 35.32 7.21
CA ASP A 290 -11.48 34.64 7.88
C ASP A 290 -12.42 34.07 6.81
N VAL A 291 -12.20 32.80 6.47
CA VAL A 291 -12.95 32.06 5.44
C VAL A 291 -14.44 31.98 5.81
N THR A 292 -14.82 32.23 7.07
CA THR A 292 -16.23 32.21 7.49
C THR A 292 -17.00 33.44 7.04
N ALA A 293 -16.33 34.56 6.72
CA ALA A 293 -16.96 35.75 6.16
C ALA A 293 -17.57 35.50 4.76
N ASP A 294 -16.95 34.61 3.98
CA ASP A 294 -17.43 34.20 2.65
C ASP A 294 -18.67 33.30 2.70
N PHE A 295 -18.98 32.71 3.87
CA PHE A 295 -20.16 31.86 4.10
C PHE A 295 -21.24 32.55 4.94
N SER A 296 -21.30 33.88 4.92
CA SER A 296 -22.39 34.61 5.57
C SER A 296 -23.76 34.15 5.02
N LEU A 297 -24.79 34.16 5.88
CA LEU A 297 -26.16 33.80 5.47
C LEU A 297 -26.66 34.66 4.29
N GLY A 298 -26.18 35.90 4.17
CA GLY A 298 -26.46 36.79 3.05
C GLY A 298 -25.83 36.29 1.75
N THR A 299 -24.55 35.91 1.78
CA THR A 299 -23.81 35.37 0.64
C THR A 299 -24.42 34.05 0.15
N VAL A 300 -24.80 33.16 1.07
CA VAL A 300 -25.47 31.89 0.75
C VAL A 300 -26.82 32.11 0.06
N ALA A 301 -27.59 33.11 0.49
CA ALA A 301 -28.87 33.46 -0.12
C ALA A 301 -28.71 34.02 -1.55
N GLU A 302 -27.66 34.81 -1.79
CA GLU A 302 -27.33 35.36 -3.11
C GLU A 302 -26.90 34.25 -4.09
N ILE A 303 -26.04 33.32 -3.65
CA ILE A 303 -25.62 32.14 -4.43
C ILE A 303 -26.84 31.27 -4.78
N HIS A 304 -27.73 31.01 -3.83
CA HIS A 304 -28.95 30.25 -4.11
C HIS A 304 -29.86 30.94 -5.12
N ARG A 305 -29.98 32.27 -5.05
CA ARG A 305 -30.77 33.05 -6.02
C ARG A 305 -30.18 32.95 -7.43
N PHE A 306 -28.85 33.06 -7.55
CA PHE A 306 -28.15 32.91 -8.83
C PHE A 306 -28.24 31.48 -9.41
N GLN A 307 -28.08 30.45 -8.58
CA GLN A 307 -28.20 29.07 -9.07
C GLN A 307 -29.63 28.74 -9.51
N SER A 308 -30.63 29.31 -8.84
CA SER A 308 -32.05 29.09 -9.18
C SER A 308 -32.47 29.75 -10.51
N THR A 309 -31.65 30.60 -11.13
CA THR A 309 -31.93 31.13 -12.47
C THR A 309 -31.46 30.20 -13.60
N HIS A 310 -30.70 29.14 -13.29
CA HIS A 310 -30.29 28.16 -14.30
C HIS A 310 -31.45 27.22 -14.64
N PRO A 311 -31.76 27.03 -15.94
CA PRO A 311 -32.92 26.23 -16.37
C PRO A 311 -32.85 24.75 -15.94
N ASP A 312 -31.64 24.23 -15.71
CA ASP A 312 -31.41 22.85 -15.27
C ASP A 312 -31.23 22.71 -13.74
N TYR A 313 -31.42 23.78 -12.98
CA TYR A 313 -31.26 23.72 -11.52
C TYR A 313 -32.44 23.02 -10.84
N VAL A 314 -32.15 21.89 -10.22
CA VAL A 314 -33.08 21.18 -9.34
C VAL A 314 -32.52 21.21 -7.92
N LYS A 315 -33.31 21.70 -6.96
CA LYS A 315 -32.91 21.74 -5.55
C LYS A 315 -32.61 20.32 -5.08
N THR A 316 -31.39 20.10 -4.61
CA THR A 316 -30.95 18.77 -4.18
C THR A 316 -31.86 18.24 -3.06
N PRO A 317 -32.48 17.06 -3.24
CA PRO A 317 -33.28 16.44 -2.19
C PRO A 317 -32.37 15.98 -1.06
N LEU A 318 -32.60 16.52 0.14
CA LEU A 318 -31.93 16.10 1.36
C LEU A 318 -32.83 15.14 2.13
N ILE A 319 -32.28 14.02 2.57
CA ILE A 319 -32.98 13.03 3.41
C ILE A 319 -32.63 13.32 4.88
N SER A 320 -33.66 13.41 5.72
CA SER A 320 -33.50 13.55 7.17
C SER A 320 -33.21 12.19 7.81
N LEU A 321 -32.11 12.09 8.55
CA LEU A 321 -31.72 10.89 9.29
C LEU A 321 -31.99 11.05 10.78
N SER A 322 -33.27 10.96 11.16
CA SER A 322 -33.75 11.25 12.52
C SER A 322 -33.10 10.37 13.59
N HIS A 323 -32.92 9.08 13.31
CA HIS A 323 -32.27 8.14 14.23
C HIS A 323 -30.79 8.45 14.44
N LEU A 324 -30.09 8.83 13.37
CA LEU A 324 -28.68 9.20 13.46
C LEU A 324 -28.51 10.53 14.22
N ALA A 325 -29.43 11.47 14.01
CA ALA A 325 -29.45 12.72 14.78
C ALA A 325 -29.61 12.47 16.28
N GLN A 326 -30.52 11.55 16.66
CA GLN A 326 -30.71 11.14 18.05
C GLN A 326 -29.47 10.44 18.62
N TYR A 327 -28.84 9.54 17.87
CA TYR A 327 -27.61 8.85 18.28
C TYR A 327 -26.45 9.82 18.51
N LEU A 328 -26.32 10.84 17.66
CA LEU A 328 -25.24 11.84 17.72
C LEU A 328 -25.55 13.02 18.66
N GLY A 329 -26.71 13.04 19.33
CA GLY A 329 -27.11 14.15 20.21
C GLY A 329 -27.34 15.48 19.48
N CYS A 330 -27.58 15.45 18.17
CA CYS A 330 -27.77 16.64 17.33
C CYS A 330 -29.26 16.84 17.01
N GLN A 331 -29.70 18.10 16.82
CA GLN A 331 -31.12 18.38 16.53
C GLN A 331 -31.59 17.75 15.22
N ARG A 332 -30.78 17.82 14.15
CA ARG A 332 -31.11 17.26 12.82
C ARG A 332 -29.85 16.88 12.07
N VAL A 333 -29.92 15.79 11.32
CA VAL A 333 -28.89 15.38 10.35
C VAL A 333 -29.56 15.21 9.00
N PHE A 334 -28.99 15.82 7.98
CA PHE A 334 -29.44 15.71 6.61
C PHE A 334 -28.33 15.18 5.73
N VAL A 335 -28.67 14.24 4.84
CA VAL A 335 -27.72 13.68 3.88
C VAL A 335 -28.27 13.86 2.48
N LYS A 336 -27.34 14.19 1.57
CA LYS A 336 -27.59 14.27 0.15
C LYS A 336 -27.64 12.84 -0.43
N ASP A 337 -28.79 12.44 -0.95
CA ASP A 337 -28.99 11.10 -1.53
C ASP A 337 -28.74 11.12 -3.06
N GLU A 338 -27.51 10.75 -3.45
CA GLU A 338 -27.11 10.62 -4.85
C GLU A 338 -27.28 9.20 -5.41
N ALA A 339 -27.92 8.27 -4.68
CA ALA A 339 -28.01 6.86 -5.12
C ALA A 339 -28.61 6.72 -6.52
N HIS A 340 -29.61 7.55 -6.85
CA HIS A 340 -30.24 7.60 -8.17
C HIS A 340 -29.28 8.00 -9.31
N ARG A 341 -28.27 8.85 -9.05
CA ARG A 341 -27.26 9.27 -10.04
C ARG A 341 -26.29 8.15 -10.37
N PHE A 342 -26.07 7.23 -9.45
CA PHE A 342 -25.17 6.09 -9.59
C PHE A 342 -25.91 4.77 -9.91
N GLY A 343 -27.21 4.83 -10.23
CA GLY A 343 -28.01 3.64 -10.54
C GLY A 343 -28.20 2.68 -9.35
N LEU A 344 -27.99 3.15 -8.13
CA LEU A 344 -28.16 2.38 -6.91
C LEU A 344 -29.62 2.45 -6.45
N VAL A 345 -30.16 1.30 -6.02
CA VAL A 345 -31.50 1.22 -5.40
C VAL A 345 -31.55 2.19 -4.22
N ARG A 346 -32.66 2.91 -4.06
CA ARG A 346 -32.89 3.87 -2.98
C ARG A 346 -32.97 3.13 -1.63
N VAL A 347 -31.82 2.83 -1.02
CA VAL A 347 -31.74 1.93 0.15
C VAL A 347 -32.36 2.53 1.42
N MET A 348 -32.54 3.86 1.49
CA MET A 348 -32.80 4.54 2.77
C MET A 348 -34.25 5.00 3.01
N THR A 349 -35.17 4.75 2.09
CA THR A 349 -36.61 4.96 2.32
C THR A 349 -37.29 3.61 2.17
N GLY A 350 -37.79 3.03 3.27
CA GLY A 350 -38.35 1.67 3.36
C GLY A 350 -39.61 1.38 2.55
N GLU A 351 -39.82 2.01 1.39
CA GLU A 351 -40.89 1.70 0.45
C GLU A 351 -40.39 0.66 -0.56
N ARG A 352 -40.77 -0.62 -0.35
CA ARG A 352 -40.66 -1.65 -1.38
C ARG A 352 -41.71 -1.37 -2.45
N HIS A 353 -41.30 -0.89 -3.62
CA HIS A 353 -42.08 -1.08 -4.83
C HIS A 353 -41.73 -2.44 -5.41
N GLY A 354 -42.67 -3.38 -5.34
CA GLY A 354 -42.57 -4.67 -5.98
C GLY A 354 -42.68 -4.56 -7.50
N GLY A 355 -41.92 -5.38 -8.23
CA GLY A 355 -42.16 -5.65 -9.65
C GLY A 355 -40.92 -6.00 -10.47
N CYS A 356 -40.78 -7.30 -10.77
CA CYS A 356 -40.03 -7.96 -11.87
C CYS A 356 -38.48 -7.89 -11.86
N ALA A 357 -37.74 -9.03 -11.80
CA ALA A 357 -37.53 -10.07 -12.82
C ALA A 357 -36.92 -9.45 -14.10
N PHE A 358 -35.65 -9.63 -14.48
CA PHE A 358 -34.74 -10.79 -14.50
C PHE A 358 -33.29 -10.39 -14.26
#